data_AF-A0A1N6J6H6-F1
#
_entry.id   AF-A0A1N6J6H6-F1
#
_cell.length_a   1.000
_cell.length_b   1.000
_cell.length_c   1.000
_cell.angle_alpha   90.00
_cell.angle_beta   90.00
_cell.angle_gamma   90.00
#
_symmetry.space_group_name_H-M   'P 1'
#
loop_
_entity.id
_entity.type
_entity.pdbx_description
1 polymer ?
#
loop_
_entity_poly.entity_id
_entity_poly.type
_entity_poly.pdbx_seq_one_letter_code
_entity_poly.pdbx_strand_id
1 'polypeptide(L)' 'MQELIQNLKDRAGLTEEQAIQAIDTVKDFVKSKLPAAIAGNVDVWFAGLGASTPKPKADEDFLD' A
#
# COMPACT_ATOMS: atom_id res chain seq x y z
N MET A 1 -0.69 -3.19 1.51
CA MET A 1 -1.55 -2.05 1.91
C MET A 1 -1.56 -1.96 3.41
N GLN A 2 -1.58 -3.09 4.11
CA GLN A 2 -1.56 -3.15 5.57
C GLN A 2 -0.43 -2.34 6.22
N GLU A 3 0.80 -2.39 5.71
CA GLU A 3 1.90 -1.62 6.28
C GLU A 3 1.69 -0.10 6.16
N LEU A 4 1.14 0.36 5.03
CA LEU A 4 0.82 1.77 4.81
C LEU A 4 -0.35 2.22 5.71
N ILE A 5 -1.39 1.39 5.80
CA ILE A 5 -2.53 1.63 6.69
C ILE A 5 -2.04 1.72 8.15
N GLN A 6 -1.16 0.81 8.58
CA GLN A 6 -0.60 0.87 9.94
C GLN A 6 0.26 2.11 10.16
N ASN A 7 1.12 2.49 9.21
CA ASN A 7 1.87 3.73 9.34
C ASN A 7 0.96 4.96 9.44
N LEU A 8 -0.15 5.00 8.70
CA LEU A 8 -1.12 6.08 8.78
C LEU A 8 -1.85 6.11 10.14
N LYS A 9 -2.19 4.95 10.69
CA LYS A 9 -2.78 4.82 12.02
C LYS A 9 -1.80 5.27 13.10
N ASP A 10 -0.58 4.74 13.08
CA ASP A 10 0.42 4.95 14.13
C ASP A 10 1.03 6.36 14.11
N ARG A 11 1.31 6.89 12.91
CA ARG A 11 2.02 8.17 12.77
C ARG A 11 1.11 9.37 12.58
N ALA A 12 -0.03 9.18 11.91
CA ALA A 12 -0.98 10.26 11.65
C ALA A 12 -2.24 10.18 12.53
N GLY A 13 -2.36 9.15 13.38
CA GLY A 13 -3.49 9.01 14.30
C GLY A 13 -4.82 8.74 13.60
N LEU A 14 -4.77 8.24 12.36
CA LEU A 14 -5.97 7.99 11.56
C LEU A 14 -6.66 6.70 12.03
N THR A 15 -7.98 6.64 11.92
CA THR A 15 -8.68 5.35 12.01
C THR A 15 -8.38 4.52 10.76
N GLU A 16 -8.67 3.22 10.81
CA GLU A 16 -8.46 2.33 9.66
C GLU A 16 -9.26 2.79 8.43
N GLU A 17 -10.50 3.17 8.64
CA GLU A 17 -11.39 3.69 7.60
C GLU A 17 -10.84 4.98 6.98
N GLN A 18 -10.36 5.91 7.83
CA GLN A 18 -9.73 7.15 7.36
C GLN A 18 -8.41 6.89 6.62
N ALA A 19 -7.63 5.89 7.04
CA ALA A 19 -6.38 5.53 6.39
C ALA A 19 -6.64 4.95 4.98
N ILE A 20 -7.65 4.08 4.84
CA ILE A 20 -8.07 3.55 3.53
C ILE A 20 -8.52 4.71 2.63
N GLN A 21 -9.38 5.59 3.16
CA GLN A 21 -9.91 6.72 2.40
C GLN A 21 -8.83 7.73 2.01
N ALA A 22 -7.82 7.92 2.86
CA ALA A 22 -6.66 8.77 2.57
C ALA A 22 -5.81 8.19 1.42
N ILE A 23 -5.56 6.88 1.42
CA ILE A 23 -4.83 6.20 0.35
C ILE A 23 -5.57 6.37 -0.99
N ASP A 24 -6.89 6.17 -1.01
CA ASP A 24 -7.70 6.35 -2.22
C ASP A 24 -7.69 7.80 -2.70
N THR A 25 -7.83 8.76 -1.78
CA THR A 25 -7.78 10.20 -2.10
C THR A 25 -6.44 10.59 -2.72
N VAL A 26 -5.33 10.11 -2.15
CA VAL A 26 -3.98 10.35 -2.69
C VAL A 26 -3.81 9.69 -4.06
N LYS A 27 -4.28 8.46 -4.21
CA LYS A 27 -4.24 7.72 -5.48
C LYS A 27 -4.97 8.49 -6.58
N ASP A 28 -6.19 8.95 -6.31
CA ASP A 28 -6.98 9.71 -7.28
C ASP A 28 -6.35 11.07 -7.59
N PHE A 29 -5.81 11.75 -6.58
CA PHE A 29 -5.07 12.99 -6.78
C PHE A 29 -3.86 12.78 -7.69
N VAL A 30 -3.04 11.75 -7.44
CA VAL A 30 -1.89 11.41 -8.28
C VAL A 30 -2.33 11.08 -9.70
N LYS A 31 -3.38 10.27 -9.88
CA LYS A 31 -3.93 9.95 -11.21
C LYS A 31 -4.38 11.20 -11.96
N SER A 32 -4.99 12.17 -11.27
CA SER A 32 -5.44 13.43 -11.88
C SER A 32 -4.31 14.31 -12.40
N LYS A 33 -3.09 14.14 -11.88
CA LYS A 33 -1.89 14.91 -12.28
C LYS A 33 -1.06 14.22 -13.34
N LEU A 34 -1.31 12.95 -13.61
CA LEU A 34 -0.52 12.16 -14.55
C LEU A 34 -1.15 12.15 -15.95
N PRO A 35 -0.33 12.13 -17.01
CA PRO A 35 -0.79 11.86 -18.36
C PRO A 35 -1.56 10.53 -18.46
N ALA A 36 -2.57 10.48 -19.32
CA ALA A 36 -3.42 9.29 -19.48
C ALA A 36 -2.64 8.00 -19.81
N ALA A 37 -1.49 8.12 -20.48
CA ALA A 37 -0.60 7.00 -20.81
C ALA A 37 -0.02 6.27 -19.58
N ILE A 38 0.02 6.91 -18.41
CA ILE A 38 0.62 6.35 -17.18
C ILE A 38 -0.40 6.19 -16.05
N ALA A 39 -1.60 6.76 -16.16
CA ALA A 39 -2.63 6.66 -15.13
C ALA A 39 -3.06 5.22 -14.82
N GLY A 40 -3.11 4.33 -15.83
CA GLY A 40 -3.43 2.91 -15.63
C GLY A 40 -2.37 2.12 -14.85
N ASN A 41 -1.09 2.55 -14.92
CA ASN A 41 0.01 1.90 -14.20
C ASN A 41 -0.01 2.23 -12.70
N VAL A 42 -0.62 3.36 -12.33
CA VAL A 42 -0.76 3.80 -10.94
C VAL A 42 -1.64 2.83 -10.16
N ASP A 43 -2.73 2.35 -10.76
CA ASP A 43 -3.62 1.37 -10.13
C ASP A 43 -2.88 0.07 -9.79
N VAL A 44 -2.04 -0.41 -10.71
CA VAL A 44 -1.22 -1.62 -10.53
C VAL A 44 -0.16 -1.41 -9.46
N TRP A 45 0.49 -0.25 -9.42
CA TRP A 45 1.49 0.09 -8.42
C TRP A 45 0.88 0.13 -7.00
N PHE A 46 -0.25 0.82 -6.82
CA PHE A 46 -0.96 0.86 -5.54
C PHE A 46 -1.51 -0.52 -5.13
N ALA A 47 -1.98 -1.33 -6.07
CA ALA A 47 -2.40 -2.71 -5.79
C ALA A 47 -1.21 -3.60 -5.39
N GLY A 48 -0.02 -3.37 -5.98
CA GLY A 48 1.22 -4.05 -5.62
C GLY A 48 1.73 -3.67 -4.23
N LEU A 49 1.57 -2.41 -3.81
CA LEU A 49 1.76 -2.01 -2.41
C LEU A 49 0.78 -2.75 -1.49
N GLY A 50 -0.41 -3.08 -2.01
CA GLY A 50 -1.49 -3.87 -1.44
C GLY A 50 -1.11 -5.30 -1.07
N ALA A 51 -0.55 -6.00 -2.04
CA ALA A 51 -0.10 -7.38 -1.92
C ALA A 51 1.19 -7.45 -1.12
N SER A 52 1.08 -7.75 0.18
CA SER A 52 2.20 -8.23 0.96
C SER A 52 2.83 -9.40 0.21
N THR A 53 4.07 -9.24 -0.27
CA THR A 53 4.89 -10.39 -0.60
C THR A 53 4.96 -11.25 0.67
N PRO A 54 4.57 -12.54 0.63
CA PRO A 54 4.75 -13.40 1.77
C PRO A 54 6.26 -13.47 2.03
N LYS A 55 6.70 -12.95 3.17
CA LYS A 55 8.05 -13.17 3.68
C LYS A 55 8.24 -14.69 3.75
N PRO A 56 9.17 -15.31 2.99
CA PRO A 56 9.46 -16.71 3.17
C PRO A 56 9.98 -16.87 4.60
N LYS A 57 9.24 -17.59 5.44
CA LYS A 57 9.78 -18.22 6.63
C LYS A 57 10.27 -19.60 6.18
N ALA A 58 11.57 -19.80 5.99
CA ALA A 58 12.11 -21.14 5.73
C ALA A 58 13.61 -21.24 6.02
N ASP A 59 14.06 -20.75 7.17
CA ASP A 59 15.49 -20.83 7.54
C ASP A 59 15.71 -21.13 9.05
N GLU A 60 14.66 -21.43 9.83
CA GLU A 60 14.80 -21.84 11.23
C GLU A 60 14.83 -23.38 11.41
N ASP A 61 14.72 -24.16 10.31
CA ASP A 61 14.62 -25.63 10.30
C ASP A 61 15.92 -26.34 9.85
N PHE A 62 17.04 -25.62 9.65
CA PHE A 62 18.30 -26.20 9.14
C PHE A 62 19.40 -26.39 10.21
N LEU A 63 19.13 -26.14 11.49
CA LEU A 63 20.12 -26.28 12.57
C LEU A 63 19.58 -27.06 13.77
N ASP A 64 18.95 -28.21 13.51
CA ASP A 64 18.87 -29.34 14.47
C ASP A 64 19.90 -30.41 14.07
#